data_AF-A0A9E5HTR8-F1
#
_entry.id   AF-A0A9E5HTR8-F1
#
_cell.length_a   1.000
_cell.length_b   1.000
_cell.length_c   1.000
_cell.angle_alpha   90.00
_cell.angle_beta   90.00
_cell.angle_gamma   90.00
#
_symmetry.space_group_name_H-M   'P 1'
#
loop_
_entity.id
_entity.type
_entity.pdbx_description
1 polymer ?
#
loop_
_entity_poly.entity_id
_entity_poly.type
_entity_poly.pdbx_seq_one_letter_code
_entity_poly.pdbx_strand_id
1 'polypeptide(L)'
;IVSGVNGIPWWYFHKVGGEFEGTRVNSVDPGNIQWDGFGPDKVLGCVVYPAAEVIEPGVIKHLEGNRFSLGEPDGSKSDRALKLSKALTEAGLKAPVRPKLRDEIWVKLWGNLSFNPISALTHATLDVLCTDIGTRDVARKMMIEAQLIAEKLGVKFPIDVERRIDGGAAVGAHRTSMLQDLDQRRPMEIDALITSVQELGLITKTPTPTIDIVLSLIKLRARSANL
;
A
#
# COMPACT_ATOMS: atom_id res chain seq x y z
N ILE A 1 -1.92 -13.60 -13.96
CA ILE A 1 -2.65 -13.10 -12.77
C ILE A 1 -2.29 -11.64 -12.61
N VAL A 2 -3.27 -10.75 -12.46
CA VAL A 2 -3.01 -9.33 -12.17
C VAL A 2 -3.16 -9.13 -10.67
N SER A 3 -2.08 -8.77 -9.98
CA SER A 3 -2.08 -8.55 -8.54
C SER A 3 -2.26 -7.05 -8.27
N GLY A 4 -3.51 -6.63 -8.04
CA GLY A 4 -3.83 -5.28 -7.61
C GLY A 4 -3.49 -5.07 -6.14
N VAL A 5 -2.69 -4.05 -5.82
CA VAL A 5 -2.18 -3.86 -4.44
C VAL A 5 -2.41 -2.48 -3.84
N ASN A 6 -2.69 -2.49 -2.53
CA ASN A 6 -2.71 -1.33 -1.64
C ASN A 6 -1.44 -1.22 -0.77
N GLY A 7 -0.74 -2.34 -0.55
CA GLY A 7 0.51 -2.39 0.21
C GLY A 7 1.52 -3.39 -0.36
N ILE A 8 2.30 -4.03 0.51
CA ILE A 8 3.38 -4.92 0.07
C ILE A 8 2.78 -6.21 -0.51
N PRO A 9 3.04 -6.55 -1.78
CA PRO A 9 2.59 -7.82 -2.36
C PRO A 9 3.39 -9.01 -1.83
N TRP A 10 2.76 -10.19 -1.80
CA TRP A 10 3.44 -11.46 -1.51
C TRP A 10 4.61 -11.78 -2.46
N TRP A 11 4.54 -11.31 -3.70
CA TRP A 11 5.57 -11.50 -4.71
C TRP A 11 6.66 -10.42 -4.68
N TYR A 12 6.67 -9.51 -3.69
CA TYR A 12 7.49 -8.28 -3.71
C TYR A 12 8.98 -8.53 -4.03
N PHE A 13 9.56 -9.60 -3.50
CA PHE A 13 10.97 -9.95 -3.70
C PHE A 13 11.25 -10.86 -4.90
N HIS A 14 10.25 -11.21 -5.71
CA HIS A 14 10.44 -11.97 -6.94
C HIS A 14 11.09 -11.10 -8.04
N LYS A 15 12.19 -11.58 -8.62
CA LYS A 15 12.94 -10.90 -9.69
C LYS A 15 13.42 -9.49 -9.33
N VAL A 16 13.68 -9.25 -8.04
CA VAL A 16 14.29 -8.01 -7.57
C VAL A 16 15.82 -8.04 -7.70
N GLY A 17 16.41 -9.24 -7.76
CA GLY A 17 17.85 -9.48 -7.78
C GLY A 17 18.52 -9.21 -6.42
N GLY A 18 19.83 -9.42 -6.37
CA GLY A 18 20.63 -9.14 -5.17
C GLY A 18 20.30 -10.04 -3.97
N GLU A 19 20.61 -9.57 -2.77
CA GLU A 19 20.54 -10.37 -1.54
C GLU A 19 19.12 -10.75 -1.11
N PHE A 20 18.12 -9.98 -1.54
CA PHE A 20 16.73 -10.19 -1.11
C PHE A 20 15.91 -11.02 -2.10
N GLU A 21 16.48 -11.43 -3.24
CA GLU A 21 15.78 -12.20 -4.27
C GLU A 21 15.07 -13.42 -3.68
N GLY A 22 13.78 -13.55 -4.00
CA GLY A 22 12.99 -14.69 -3.57
C GLY A 22 12.72 -14.75 -2.07
N THR A 23 12.93 -13.68 -1.30
CA THR A 23 12.47 -13.61 0.09
C THR A 23 10.93 -13.72 0.16
N ARG A 24 10.40 -14.43 1.15
CA ARG A 24 8.95 -14.56 1.38
C ARG A 24 8.50 -13.55 2.44
N VAL A 25 7.32 -12.97 2.25
CA VAL A 25 6.72 -12.00 3.18
C VAL A 25 5.55 -12.69 3.88
N ASN A 26 5.81 -13.24 5.06
CA ASN A 26 4.89 -14.11 5.77
C ASN A 26 3.60 -13.38 6.21
N SER A 27 3.69 -12.09 6.50
CA SER A 27 2.51 -11.28 6.88
C SER A 27 1.43 -11.20 5.80
N VAL A 28 1.81 -11.32 4.52
CA VAL A 28 0.86 -11.21 3.38
C VAL A 28 0.69 -12.53 2.61
N ASP A 29 1.50 -13.53 2.92
CA ASP A 29 1.36 -14.89 2.40
C ASP A 29 1.76 -15.95 3.43
N PRO A 30 1.00 -16.11 4.52
CA PRO A 30 1.30 -17.10 5.55
C PRO A 30 1.37 -18.50 4.95
N GLY A 31 2.48 -19.19 5.19
CA GLY A 31 2.70 -20.54 4.62
C GLY A 31 2.92 -20.59 3.11
N ASN A 32 3.21 -19.46 2.46
CA ASN A 32 3.52 -19.35 1.02
C ASN A 32 2.42 -19.86 0.08
N ILE A 33 1.16 -19.83 0.53
CA ILE A 33 0.04 -20.44 -0.20
C ILE A 33 -0.14 -19.79 -1.58
N GLN A 34 -0.03 -18.46 -1.67
CA GLN A 34 -0.14 -17.74 -2.94
C GLN A 34 1.10 -17.96 -3.80
N TRP A 35 2.29 -17.93 -3.20
CA TRP A 35 3.53 -18.18 -3.92
C TRP A 35 3.53 -19.56 -4.58
N ASP A 36 3.20 -20.61 -3.83
CA ASP A 36 3.25 -22.00 -4.29
C ASP A 36 2.02 -22.37 -5.14
N GLY A 37 0.86 -21.77 -4.85
CA GLY A 37 -0.38 -22.02 -5.58
C GLY A 37 -0.44 -21.31 -6.94
N PHE A 38 -0.25 -19.99 -6.95
CA PHE A 38 -0.31 -19.22 -8.20
C PHE A 38 0.97 -19.33 -9.01
N GLY A 39 2.12 -19.29 -8.34
CA GLY A 39 3.44 -19.16 -8.94
C GLY A 39 3.77 -17.69 -9.24
N PRO A 40 4.87 -17.13 -8.71
CA PRO A 40 5.22 -15.72 -8.84
C PRO A 40 5.47 -15.29 -10.31
N ASP A 41 5.93 -16.20 -11.18
CA ASP A 41 6.20 -15.91 -12.61
C ASP A 41 4.93 -15.52 -13.39
N LYS A 42 3.75 -15.92 -12.90
CA LYS A 42 2.46 -15.61 -13.52
C LYS A 42 1.90 -14.25 -13.12
N VAL A 43 2.57 -13.55 -12.21
CA VAL A 43 2.11 -12.26 -11.68
C VAL A 43 2.51 -11.12 -12.60
N LEU A 44 1.54 -10.25 -12.86
CA LEU A 44 1.74 -8.88 -13.29
C LEU A 44 1.27 -7.96 -12.15
N GLY A 45 2.17 -7.12 -11.63
CA GLY A 45 1.83 -6.22 -10.55
C GLY A 45 0.95 -5.06 -11.03
N CYS A 46 0.06 -4.58 -10.16
CA CYS A 46 -0.81 -3.45 -10.43
C CYS A 46 -0.99 -2.55 -9.20
N VAL A 47 -0.67 -1.26 -9.33
CA VAL A 47 -0.98 -0.25 -8.30
C VAL A 47 -2.27 0.47 -8.68
N VAL A 48 -3.28 0.32 -7.83
CA VAL A 48 -4.65 0.80 -8.06
C VAL A 48 -4.84 2.18 -7.41
N TYR A 49 -5.26 3.19 -8.16
CA TYR A 49 -5.53 4.54 -7.64
C TYR A 49 -7.01 4.98 -7.57
N PRO A 50 -8.00 4.32 -8.22
CA PRO A 50 -9.39 4.71 -8.04
C PRO A 50 -9.83 4.68 -6.58
N ALA A 51 -10.55 5.73 -6.17
CA ALA A 51 -11.37 5.75 -4.97
C ALA A 51 -12.77 5.28 -5.35
N ALA A 52 -13.18 4.12 -4.86
CA ALA A 52 -14.49 3.55 -5.10
C ALA A 52 -15.02 2.89 -3.83
N GLU A 53 -16.34 2.94 -3.65
CA GLU A 53 -17.03 2.38 -2.50
C GLU A 53 -18.13 1.43 -2.97
N VAL A 54 -18.27 0.29 -2.28
CA VAL A 54 -19.43 -0.58 -2.42
C VAL A 54 -20.53 -0.02 -1.52
N ILE A 55 -21.56 0.57 -2.10
CA ILE A 55 -22.66 1.18 -1.33
C ILE A 55 -23.62 0.09 -0.84
N GLU A 56 -23.92 -0.86 -1.72
CA GLU A 56 -24.77 -2.02 -1.47
C GLU A 56 -24.46 -3.11 -2.51
N PRO A 57 -24.94 -4.36 -2.34
CA PRO A 57 -24.68 -5.44 -3.30
C PRO A 57 -25.04 -5.03 -4.74
N GLY A 58 -24.03 -5.01 -5.62
CA GLY A 58 -24.20 -4.66 -7.04
C GLY A 58 -24.09 -3.15 -7.36
N VAL A 59 -23.93 -2.27 -6.37
CA VAL A 59 -23.83 -0.82 -6.58
C VAL A 59 -22.48 -0.29 -6.12
N ILE A 60 -21.70 0.21 -7.07
CA ILE A 60 -20.38 0.81 -6.84
C ILE A 60 -20.46 2.32 -7.10
N LYS A 61 -20.05 3.11 -6.11
CA LYS A 61 -19.84 4.54 -6.27
C LYS A 61 -18.37 4.79 -6.59
N HIS A 62 -18.09 5.21 -7.81
CA HIS A 62 -16.76 5.70 -8.20
C HIS A 62 -16.64 7.19 -7.85
N LEU A 63 -15.70 7.53 -6.97
CA LEU A 63 -15.52 8.89 -6.47
C LEU A 63 -14.50 9.66 -7.32
N GLU A 64 -13.33 9.06 -7.53
CA GLU A 64 -12.23 9.71 -8.27
C GLU A 64 -11.24 8.66 -8.80
N GLY A 65 -10.47 9.05 -9.82
CA GLY A 65 -9.25 8.37 -10.24
C GLY A 65 -9.52 7.18 -11.15
N ASN A 66 -8.75 7.04 -12.22
CA ASN A 66 -8.91 5.94 -13.19
C ASN A 66 -7.58 5.25 -13.50
N ARG A 67 -6.58 5.37 -12.62
CA ARG A 67 -5.21 4.90 -12.87
C ARG A 67 -4.91 3.52 -12.28
N PHE A 68 -4.42 2.63 -13.12
CA PHE A 68 -4.01 1.26 -12.81
C PHE A 68 -2.60 1.02 -13.35
N SER A 69 -1.57 1.50 -12.65
CA SER A 69 -0.20 1.32 -13.10
C SER A 69 0.18 -0.16 -13.09
N LEU A 70 0.66 -0.68 -14.21
CA LEU A 70 1.05 -2.07 -14.38
C LEU A 70 2.57 -2.20 -14.35
N GLY A 71 3.10 -3.37 -13.98
CA GLY A 71 4.53 -3.62 -14.10
C GLY A 71 4.92 -5.07 -13.86
N GLU A 72 5.92 -5.52 -14.60
CA GLU A 72 6.50 -6.84 -14.42
C GLU A 72 7.41 -6.87 -13.17
N PRO A 73 7.51 -8.01 -12.47
CA PRO A 73 8.40 -8.14 -11.32
C PRO A 73 9.88 -7.88 -11.65
N ASP A 74 10.34 -8.19 -12.87
CA ASP A 74 11.70 -7.85 -13.36
C ASP A 74 11.82 -6.44 -13.96
N GLY A 75 10.73 -5.67 -14.01
CA GLY A 75 10.71 -4.34 -14.61
C GLY A 75 10.71 -4.32 -16.14
N SER A 76 10.60 -5.47 -16.80
CA SER A 76 10.44 -5.52 -18.25
C SER A 76 9.08 -4.97 -18.70
N LYS A 77 9.00 -4.54 -19.97
CA LYS A 77 7.74 -4.21 -20.65
C LYS A 77 7.34 -5.36 -21.57
N SER A 78 6.82 -6.43 -20.98
CA SER A 78 6.41 -7.62 -21.71
C SER A 78 5.21 -7.37 -22.63
N ASP A 79 5.03 -8.24 -23.63
CA ASP A 79 3.85 -8.23 -24.50
C ASP A 79 2.54 -8.39 -23.71
N ARG A 80 2.53 -9.20 -22.64
CA ARG A 80 1.34 -9.38 -21.80
C ARG A 80 0.96 -8.10 -21.06
N ALA A 81 1.95 -7.37 -20.55
CA ALA A 81 1.72 -6.09 -19.87
C ALA A 81 1.20 -5.03 -20.85
N LEU A 82 1.78 -4.96 -22.05
CA LEU A 82 1.36 -4.01 -23.09
C LEU A 82 -0.05 -4.30 -23.63
N LYS A 83 -0.40 -5.58 -23.84
CA LYS A 83 -1.75 -5.98 -24.26
C LYS A 83 -2.80 -5.61 -23.21
N LEU A 84 -2.53 -5.86 -21.92
CA LEU A 84 -3.45 -5.48 -20.85
C LEU A 84 -3.57 -3.95 -20.72
N SER A 85 -2.44 -3.25 -20.78
CA SER A 85 -2.40 -1.78 -20.77
C SER A 85 -3.29 -1.18 -21.87
N LYS A 86 -3.19 -1.72 -23.09
CA LYS A 86 -4.01 -1.31 -24.23
C LYS A 86 -5.50 -1.56 -23.96
N ALA A 87 -5.87 -2.77 -23.54
CA ALA A 87 -7.27 -3.11 -23.27
C ALA A 87 -7.90 -2.23 -22.19
N LEU A 88 -7.19 -1.95 -21.09
CA LEU A 88 -7.66 -1.04 -20.04
C LEU A 88 -7.80 0.40 -20.55
N THR A 89 -6.88 0.84 -21.42
CA THR A 89 -6.92 2.18 -22.02
C THR A 89 -8.09 2.35 -22.98
N GLU A 90 -8.38 1.34 -23.80
CA GLU A 90 -9.56 1.30 -24.68
C GLU A 90 -10.88 1.33 -23.89
N ALA A 91 -10.86 0.85 -22.64
CA ALA A 91 -11.98 0.95 -21.70
C ALA A 91 -12.04 2.29 -20.92
N GLY A 92 -11.19 3.27 -21.23
CA GLY A 92 -11.20 4.59 -20.60
C GLY A 92 -10.38 4.72 -19.30
N LEU A 93 -9.59 3.71 -18.95
CA LEU A 93 -8.69 3.73 -17.79
C LEU A 93 -7.28 4.22 -18.17
N LYS A 94 -6.51 4.67 -17.19
CA LYS A 94 -5.09 5.03 -17.37
C LYS A 94 -4.22 3.88 -16.86
N ALA A 95 -3.65 3.06 -17.74
CA ALA A 95 -2.89 1.87 -17.33
C ALA A 95 -1.43 1.87 -17.81
N PRO A 96 -0.56 2.79 -17.35
CA PRO A 96 0.82 2.83 -17.81
C PRO A 96 1.61 1.59 -17.37
N VAL A 97 2.48 1.07 -18.24
CA VAL A 97 3.43 0.01 -17.87
C VAL A 97 4.73 0.62 -17.36
N ARG A 98 5.05 0.33 -16.10
CA ARG A 98 6.14 0.94 -15.32
C ARG A 98 7.26 -0.07 -15.07
N PRO A 99 8.52 0.25 -15.43
CA PRO A 99 9.65 -0.62 -15.15
C PRO A 99 10.01 -0.64 -13.65
N LYS A 100 9.67 0.43 -12.92
CA LYS A 100 9.91 0.54 -11.48
C LYS A 100 8.60 0.57 -10.71
N LEU A 101 7.79 -0.48 -10.85
CA LEU A 101 6.50 -0.55 -10.18
C LEU A 101 6.62 -0.49 -8.66
N ARG A 102 7.72 -1.02 -8.09
CA ARG A 102 8.00 -0.95 -6.65
C ARG A 102 8.10 0.48 -6.15
N ASP A 103 8.64 1.42 -6.93
CA ASP A 103 8.62 2.84 -6.58
C ASP A 103 7.18 3.35 -6.40
N GLU A 104 6.28 3.00 -7.33
CA GLU A 104 4.87 3.40 -7.23
C GLU A 104 4.13 2.70 -6.07
N ILE A 105 4.45 1.43 -5.78
CA ILE A 105 3.92 0.71 -4.61
C ILE A 105 4.26 1.50 -3.34
N TRP A 106 5.53 1.85 -3.14
CA TRP A 106 5.98 2.54 -1.94
C TRP A 106 5.45 3.96 -1.82
N VAL A 107 5.38 4.73 -2.91
CA VAL A 107 4.80 6.09 -2.89
C VAL A 107 3.33 6.06 -2.44
N LYS A 108 2.56 5.07 -2.91
CA LYS A 108 1.18 4.87 -2.47
C LYS A 108 1.11 4.37 -1.03
N LEU A 109 1.88 3.33 -0.71
CA LEU A 109 1.94 2.70 0.60
C LEU A 109 2.36 3.70 1.69
N TRP A 110 3.19 4.70 1.38
CA TRP A 110 3.57 5.73 2.34
C TRP A 110 2.37 6.37 3.03
N GLY A 111 1.33 6.70 2.26
CA GLY A 111 0.07 7.24 2.79
C GLY A 111 -0.76 6.17 3.48
N ASN A 112 -0.91 5.00 2.87
CA ASN A 112 -1.72 3.92 3.44
C ASN A 112 -1.16 3.39 4.79
N LEU A 113 0.15 3.32 4.93
CA LEU A 113 0.84 2.90 6.14
C LEU A 113 0.68 3.90 7.27
N SER A 114 0.78 5.21 6.97
CA SER A 114 0.87 6.25 7.99
C SER A 114 -0.48 6.90 8.30
N PHE A 115 -1.29 7.22 7.29
CA PHE A 115 -2.55 7.92 7.49
C PHE A 115 -3.70 6.99 7.89
N ASN A 116 -3.81 5.83 7.24
CA ASN A 116 -4.95 4.94 7.45
C ASN A 116 -5.09 4.46 8.90
N PRO A 117 -4.04 3.95 9.58
CA PRO A 117 -4.19 3.53 10.97
C PRO A 117 -4.43 4.72 11.91
N ILE A 118 -3.81 5.88 11.67
CA ILE A 118 -4.07 7.08 12.49
C ILE A 118 -5.53 7.49 12.35
N SER A 119 -6.05 7.58 11.12
CA SER A 119 -7.44 7.89 10.81
C SER A 119 -8.40 6.90 11.46
N ALA A 120 -8.11 5.59 11.42
CA ALA A 120 -8.92 4.57 12.07
C ALA A 120 -8.88 4.62 13.62
N LEU A 121 -7.74 5.01 14.21
CA LEU A 121 -7.59 5.14 15.66
C LEU A 121 -8.29 6.40 16.19
N THR A 122 -8.23 7.51 15.47
CA THR A 122 -8.72 8.82 15.93
C THR A 122 -10.08 9.21 15.36
N HIS A 123 -10.57 8.49 14.34
CA HIS A 123 -11.74 8.84 13.53
C HIS A 123 -11.60 10.15 12.74
N ALA A 124 -10.39 10.71 12.67
CA ALA A 124 -10.11 11.94 11.97
C ALA A 124 -9.97 11.73 10.45
N THR A 125 -10.32 12.77 9.70
CA THR A 125 -10.08 12.89 8.26
C THR A 125 -8.66 13.35 7.96
N LEU A 126 -8.22 13.23 6.70
CA LEU A 126 -6.85 13.54 6.29
C LEU A 126 -6.44 15.00 6.56
N ASP A 127 -7.32 15.97 6.26
CA ASP A 127 -7.10 17.39 6.58
C ASP A 127 -6.81 17.63 8.06
N VAL A 128 -7.50 16.94 8.96
CA VAL A 128 -7.30 17.06 10.41
C VAL A 128 -6.01 16.36 10.85
N LEU A 129 -5.83 15.08 10.54
CA LEU A 129 -4.69 14.32 11.06
C LEU A 129 -3.34 14.76 10.48
N CYS A 130 -3.33 15.33 9.26
CA CYS A 130 -2.11 15.85 8.64
C CYS A 130 -1.75 17.27 9.12
N THR A 131 -2.64 17.96 9.84
CA THR A 131 -2.42 19.33 10.33
C THR A 131 -2.35 19.43 11.87
N ASP A 132 -2.95 18.49 12.60
CA ASP A 132 -2.72 18.35 14.03
C ASP A 132 -1.25 18.02 14.32
N ILE A 133 -0.62 18.81 15.21
CA ILE A 133 0.82 18.76 15.47
C ILE A 133 1.26 17.37 15.92
N GLY A 134 0.46 16.72 16.77
CA GLY A 134 0.78 15.41 17.34
C GLY A 134 0.69 14.30 16.29
N THR A 135 -0.45 14.20 15.61
CA THR A 135 -0.65 13.13 14.61
C THR A 135 0.19 13.33 13.36
N ARG A 136 0.45 14.58 12.97
CA ARG A 136 1.39 14.89 11.87
C ARG A 136 2.78 14.36 12.17
N ASP A 137 3.29 14.55 13.40
CA ASP A 137 4.61 14.06 13.80
C ASP A 137 4.67 12.52 13.81
N VAL A 138 3.60 11.84 14.25
CA VAL A 138 3.50 10.38 14.17
C VAL A 138 3.55 9.91 12.71
N ALA A 139 2.74 10.50 11.82
CA ALA A 139 2.73 10.16 10.40
C ALA A 139 4.10 10.36 9.76
N ARG A 140 4.75 11.50 10.05
CA ARG A 140 6.11 11.83 9.61
C ARG A 140 7.14 10.79 10.03
N LYS A 141 7.15 10.40 11.31
CA LYS A 141 8.08 9.38 11.82
C LYS A 141 7.87 8.02 11.16
N MET A 142 6.62 7.56 11.02
CA MET A 142 6.30 6.33 10.30
C MET A 142 6.76 6.38 8.84
N MET A 143 6.55 7.51 8.17
CA MET A 143 7.02 7.70 6.79
C MET A 143 8.54 7.64 6.70
N ILE A 144 9.28 8.27 7.61
CA ILE A 144 10.75 8.21 7.63
C ILE A 144 11.24 6.77 7.84
N GLU A 145 10.67 6.04 8.79
CA GLU A 145 11.00 4.62 9.01
C GLU A 145 10.78 3.77 7.75
N ALA A 146 9.62 3.95 7.10
CA ALA A 146 9.30 3.29 5.85
C ALA A 146 10.23 3.67 4.68
N GLN A 147 10.61 4.95 4.60
CA GLN A 147 11.53 5.44 3.58
C GLN A 147 12.90 4.77 3.70
N LEU A 148 13.44 4.68 4.92
CA LEU A 148 14.73 4.03 5.16
C LEU A 148 14.72 2.54 4.76
N ILE A 149 13.63 1.84 5.01
CA ILE A 149 13.43 0.45 4.55
C ILE A 149 13.42 0.40 3.02
N ALA A 150 12.59 1.22 2.40
CA ALA A 150 12.38 1.23 0.96
C ALA A 150 13.67 1.59 0.19
N GLU A 151 14.43 2.57 0.66
CA GLU A 151 15.70 2.98 0.04
C GLU A 151 16.76 1.87 0.09
N LYS A 152 16.83 1.09 1.18
CA LYS A 152 17.66 -0.13 1.24
C LYS A 152 17.23 -1.20 0.22
N LEU A 153 15.97 -1.17 -0.18
CA LEU A 153 15.39 -2.05 -1.21
C LEU A 153 15.49 -1.45 -2.62
N GLY A 154 16.25 -0.36 -2.79
CA GLY A 154 16.51 0.28 -4.08
C GLY A 154 15.41 1.21 -4.59
N VAL A 155 14.42 1.51 -3.75
CA VAL A 155 13.29 2.39 -4.10
C VAL A 155 13.74 3.84 -4.15
N LYS A 156 13.16 4.61 -5.07
CA LYS A 156 13.36 6.06 -5.14
C LYS A 156 12.03 6.81 -4.96
N PHE A 157 12.00 7.70 -3.99
CA PHE A 157 10.85 8.59 -3.79
C PHE A 157 11.01 9.88 -4.60
N PRO A 158 10.00 10.28 -5.38
CA PRO A 158 10.04 11.52 -6.16
C PRO A 158 9.69 12.77 -5.35
N ILE A 159 9.24 12.60 -4.11
CA ILE A 159 8.84 13.66 -3.18
C ILE A 159 9.36 13.32 -1.79
N ASP A 160 9.60 14.35 -0.98
CA ASP A 160 9.93 14.19 0.44
C ASP A 160 8.68 13.91 1.29
N VAL A 161 8.93 13.57 2.56
CA VAL A 161 7.91 13.24 3.55
C VAL A 161 6.96 14.41 3.80
N GLU A 162 7.47 15.63 3.94
CA GLU A 162 6.64 16.80 4.25
C GLU A 162 5.65 17.08 3.11
N ARG A 163 6.14 17.08 1.87
CA ARG A 163 5.31 17.24 0.68
C ARG A 163 4.28 16.12 0.55
N ARG A 164 4.60 14.90 0.97
CA ARG A 164 3.64 13.78 0.98
C ARG A 164 2.52 13.99 1.99
N ILE A 165 2.84 14.53 3.18
CA ILE A 165 1.88 14.85 4.24
C ILE A 165 1.00 16.04 3.84
N ASP A 166 1.60 17.10 3.29
CA ASP A 166 0.87 18.28 2.80
C ASP A 166 -0.09 17.90 1.67
N GLY A 167 0.34 17.02 0.77
CA GLY A 167 -0.52 16.44 -0.25
C GLY A 167 -1.68 15.62 0.35
N GLY A 168 -1.48 14.98 1.50
CA GLY A 168 -2.54 14.31 2.26
C GLY A 168 -3.55 15.31 2.83
N ALA A 169 -3.08 16.39 3.45
CA ALA A 169 -3.95 17.45 3.97
C ALA A 169 -4.79 18.11 2.86
N ALA A 170 -4.18 18.33 1.69
CA ALA A 170 -4.83 18.96 0.54
C ALA A 170 -5.96 18.13 -0.09
N VAL A 171 -6.07 16.84 0.24
CA VAL A 171 -7.23 16.01 -0.17
C VAL A 171 -8.53 16.50 0.50
N GLY A 172 -8.42 17.16 1.66
CA GLY A 172 -9.56 17.68 2.43
C GLY A 172 -10.13 16.66 3.41
N ALA A 173 -11.41 16.80 3.72
CA ALA A 173 -12.15 16.01 4.71
C ALA A 173 -12.43 14.56 4.24
N HIS A 174 -11.38 13.84 3.89
CA HIS A 174 -11.43 12.47 3.39
C HIS A 174 -11.23 11.46 4.51
N ARG A 175 -12.15 10.49 4.60
CA ARG A 175 -12.02 9.31 5.47
C ARG A 175 -11.25 8.23 4.73
N THR A 176 -10.15 7.75 5.31
CA THR A 176 -9.33 6.70 4.70
C THR A 176 -10.10 5.38 4.58
N SER A 177 -9.69 4.49 3.66
CA SER A 177 -10.33 3.19 3.46
C SER A 177 -10.37 2.34 4.73
N MET A 178 -9.31 2.35 5.53
CA MET A 178 -9.28 1.61 6.80
C MET A 178 -10.30 2.14 7.82
N LEU A 179 -10.51 3.46 7.88
CA LEU A 179 -11.57 4.04 8.72
C LEU A 179 -12.96 3.65 8.20
N GLN A 180 -13.15 3.64 6.87
CA GLN A 180 -14.42 3.16 6.28
C GLN A 180 -14.65 1.67 6.60
N ASP A 181 -13.62 0.83 6.52
CA ASP A 181 -13.72 -0.58 6.91
C ASP A 181 -14.09 -0.74 8.38
N LEU A 182 -13.48 0.06 9.26
CA LEU A 182 -13.83 0.07 10.68
C LEU A 182 -15.28 0.50 10.91
N ASP A 183 -15.76 1.56 10.26
CA ASP A 183 -17.14 2.04 10.37
C ASP A 183 -18.15 1.00 9.88
N GLN A 184 -17.81 0.34 8.77
CA GLN A 184 -18.66 -0.65 8.11
C GLN A 184 -18.45 -2.07 8.67
N ARG A 185 -17.67 -2.22 9.75
CA ARG A 185 -17.36 -3.50 10.41
C ARG A 185 -16.80 -4.56 9.45
N ARG A 186 -15.91 -4.15 8.54
CA ARG A 186 -15.14 -5.02 7.66
C ARG A 186 -13.73 -5.25 8.20
N PRO A 187 -13.11 -6.40 7.88
CA PRO A 187 -11.69 -6.61 8.17
C PRO A 187 -10.84 -5.50 7.56
N MET A 188 -9.93 -4.94 8.36
CA MET A 188 -8.99 -3.90 7.91
C MET A 188 -7.72 -4.53 7.32
N GLU A 189 -7.13 -3.91 6.29
CA GLU A 189 -5.89 -4.35 5.61
C GLU A 189 -4.61 -4.16 6.46
N ILE A 190 -4.65 -4.42 7.78
CA ILE A 190 -3.53 -4.16 8.71
C ILE A 190 -2.27 -4.91 8.30
N ASP A 191 -2.39 -6.18 7.91
CA ASP A 191 -1.21 -6.99 7.63
C ASP A 191 -0.51 -6.57 6.33
N ALA A 192 -1.26 -6.26 5.28
CA ALA A 192 -0.71 -5.83 4.00
C ALA A 192 -0.14 -4.41 4.00
N LEU A 193 -0.59 -3.56 4.93
CA LEU A 193 -0.19 -2.16 5.00
C LEU A 193 0.88 -1.90 6.06
N ILE A 194 0.80 -2.56 7.21
CA ILE A 194 1.56 -2.18 8.42
C ILE A 194 2.42 -3.34 8.90
N THR A 195 1.85 -4.53 9.11
CA THR A 195 2.64 -5.71 9.54
C THR A 195 3.71 -6.04 8.51
N SER A 196 3.41 -5.96 7.22
CA SER A 196 4.39 -6.23 6.16
C SER A 196 5.53 -5.23 6.13
N VAL A 197 5.28 -3.95 6.45
CA VAL A 197 6.36 -2.95 6.50
C VAL A 197 7.25 -3.18 7.71
N GLN A 198 6.66 -3.55 8.85
CA GLN A 198 7.40 -3.97 10.04
C GLN A 198 8.26 -5.22 9.76
N GLU A 199 7.71 -6.21 9.06
CA GLU A 199 8.45 -7.40 8.62
C GLU A 199 9.61 -7.05 7.68
N LEU A 200 9.40 -6.14 6.72
CA LEU A 200 10.46 -5.63 5.85
C LEU A 200 11.52 -4.82 6.64
N GLY A 201 11.13 -4.17 7.74
CA GLY A 201 12.04 -3.58 8.71
C GLY A 201 13.01 -4.60 9.29
N LEU A 202 12.51 -5.77 9.70
CA LEU A 202 13.33 -6.87 10.18
C LEU A 202 14.26 -7.42 9.08
N ILE A 203 13.73 -7.65 7.87
CA ILE A 203 14.50 -8.15 6.71
C ILE A 203 15.66 -7.21 6.38
N THR A 204 15.41 -5.90 6.38
CA THR A 204 16.42 -4.87 6.04
C THR A 204 17.25 -4.40 7.24
N LYS A 205 17.02 -4.97 8.42
CA LYS A 205 17.65 -4.55 9.69
C LYS A 205 17.48 -3.04 9.94
N THR A 206 16.26 -2.56 9.82
CA THR A 206 15.88 -1.16 10.00
C THR A 206 14.89 -1.07 11.16
N PRO A 207 15.21 -0.34 12.24
CA PRO A 207 14.27 -0.14 13.35
C PRO A 207 13.00 0.60 12.91
N THR A 208 11.86 0.16 13.44
CA THR A 208 10.52 0.69 13.12
C THR A 208 9.72 1.08 14.37
N PRO A 209 10.28 1.81 15.35
CA PRO A 209 9.64 1.99 16.65
C PRO A 209 8.26 2.65 16.58
N THR A 210 8.06 3.62 15.69
CA THR A 210 6.77 4.30 15.56
C THR A 210 5.75 3.40 14.87
N ILE A 211 6.16 2.70 13.79
CA ILE A 211 5.31 1.71 13.13
C ILE A 211 4.91 0.59 14.10
N ASP A 212 5.82 0.10 14.93
CA ASP A 212 5.56 -0.98 15.90
C ASP A 212 4.51 -0.57 16.95
N ILE A 213 4.60 0.67 17.45
CA ILE A 213 3.61 1.23 18.38
C ILE A 213 2.25 1.33 17.69
N VAL A 214 2.18 1.96 16.51
CA VAL A 214 0.91 2.15 15.79
C VAL A 214 0.29 0.81 15.37
N LEU A 215 1.10 -0.15 14.93
CA LEU A 215 0.68 -1.52 14.63
C LEU A 215 0.01 -2.19 15.84
N SER A 216 0.60 -2.04 17.02
CA SER A 216 0.06 -2.61 18.25
C SER A 216 -1.31 -2.01 18.60
N LEU A 217 -1.45 -0.69 18.45
CA LEU A 217 -2.69 0.04 18.72
C LEU A 217 -3.79 -0.33 17.72
N ILE A 218 -3.49 -0.33 16.42
CA ILE A 218 -4.51 -0.63 15.40
C ILE A 218 -4.96 -2.10 15.45
N LYS A 219 -4.05 -3.04 15.77
CA LYS A 219 -4.42 -4.44 16.00
C LYS A 219 -5.36 -4.59 17.21
N LEU A 220 -5.13 -3.86 18.29
CA LEU A 220 -6.06 -3.86 19.42
C LEU A 220 -7.40 -3.20 19.03
N ARG A 221 -7.38 -2.10 18.27
CA ARG A 221 -8.58 -1.45 17.77
C ARG A 221 -9.45 -2.40 16.94
N ALA A 222 -8.85 -3.19 16.05
CA ALA A 222 -9.53 -4.21 15.25
C ALA A 222 -10.24 -5.23 16.15
N ARG A 223 -9.50 -5.84 17.08
CA ARG A 223 -10.05 -6.82 18.04
C ARG A 223 -11.17 -6.22 18.90
N SER A 224 -11.00 -5.00 19.39
CA SER A 224 -12.03 -4.30 20.18
C SER A 224 -13.27 -3.96 19.36
N ALA A 225 -13.16 -3.88 18.03
CA ALA A 225 -14.29 -3.77 17.12
C ALA A 225 -14.88 -5.13 16.70
N ASN A 226 -14.30 -6.24 17.15
CA ASN A 226 -14.56 -7.62 16.70
C ASN A 226 -14.28 -7.83 15.20
N LEU A 227 -13.15 -7.30 14.74
CA LEU A 227 -12.64 -7.40 13.36
C LEU A 227 -11.29 -8.13 13.33
#